data_AF-A0A822BAZ5-F1
#
_entry.id   AF-A0A822BAZ5-F1
#
_cell.length_a   1.000
_cell.length_b   1.000
_cell.length_c   1.000
_cell.angle_alpha   90.00
_cell.angle_beta   90.00
_cell.angle_gamma   90.00
#
_symmetry.space_group_name_H-M   'P 1'
#
loop_
_entity.id
_entity.type
_entity.pdbx_description
1 polymer ?
#
loop_
_entity_poly.entity_id
_entity_poly.type
_entity_poly.pdbx_seq_one_letter_code
_entity_poly.pdbx_strand_id
1 'polypeptide(L)'
;MAHLSLILNILIFCLTSYSYCQQCEQSLDVARFDCYPESGSTQDKCLERHCCWRAPMKQTNSATKHSNAFSDVNVPYCYYPKDFPTYIVQTIQQTDFGQRIRINKSETTYMPHDIIDLTVDLIYETEQRFRIRIYDSIYQRYEVPFKVPVIQKKVNMTDYDVKVNEQPFSILITRKSTGVTL
;
A
#
# COMPACT_ATOMS: atom_id res chain seq x y z
N MET A 1 -5.11 -29.50 -41.52
CA MET A 1 -5.38 -29.98 -40.14
C MET A 1 -4.19 -29.70 -39.19
N ALA A 2 -2.94 -29.96 -39.57
CA ALA A 2 -1.77 -29.68 -38.71
C ALA A 2 -1.47 -28.18 -38.47
N HIS A 3 -1.68 -27.31 -39.46
CA HIS A 3 -1.43 -25.86 -39.34
C HIS A 3 -2.35 -25.15 -38.34
N LEU A 4 -3.58 -25.62 -38.16
CA LEU A 4 -4.55 -25.01 -37.23
C LEU A 4 -4.20 -25.34 -35.77
N SER A 5 -3.66 -26.53 -35.52
CA SER A 5 -3.20 -26.97 -34.20
C SER A 5 -1.92 -26.23 -33.77
N LEU A 6 -1.03 -25.90 -34.71
CA LEU A 6 0.18 -25.13 -34.40
C LEU A 6 -0.14 -23.67 -34.04
N ILE A 7 -1.08 -23.04 -34.75
CA ILE A 7 -1.52 -21.66 -34.47
C ILE A 7 -2.24 -21.56 -33.12
N LEU A 8 -3.09 -22.54 -32.79
CA LEU A 8 -3.79 -22.59 -31.50
C LEU A 8 -2.80 -22.77 -30.34
N ASN A 9 -1.78 -23.62 -30.48
CA ASN A 9 -0.73 -23.80 -29.48
C ASN A 9 0.18 -22.56 -29.35
N ILE A 10 0.50 -21.86 -30.46
CA ILE A 10 1.28 -20.60 -30.41
C ILE A 10 0.47 -19.48 -29.74
N LEU A 11 -0.84 -19.37 -30.00
CA LEU A 11 -1.71 -18.41 -29.31
C LEU A 11 -1.86 -18.74 -27.82
N ILE A 12 -1.99 -20.01 -27.45
CA ILE A 12 -1.99 -20.44 -26.04
C ILE A 12 -0.64 -20.12 -25.38
N PHE A 13 0.48 -20.40 -26.05
CA PHE A 13 1.82 -20.09 -25.53
C PHE A 13 2.03 -18.57 -25.35
N CYS A 14 1.53 -17.76 -26.29
CA CYS A 14 1.59 -16.30 -26.26
C CYS A 14 0.66 -15.70 -25.18
N LEU A 15 -0.50 -16.32 -24.93
CA LEU A 15 -1.39 -15.98 -23.81
C LEU A 15 -0.79 -16.40 -22.46
N THR A 16 -0.05 -17.51 -22.39
CA THR A 16 0.67 -17.93 -21.17
C THR A 16 1.97 -17.17 -20.94
N SER A 17 2.51 -16.50 -21.97
CA SER A 17 3.71 -15.66 -21.87
C SER A 17 3.38 -14.16 -21.87
N TYR A 18 2.19 -13.78 -21.40
CA TYR A 18 2.02 -12.50 -20.71
C TYR A 18 2.90 -12.57 -19.45
N SER A 19 4.22 -12.45 -19.65
CA SER A 19 5.12 -12.05 -18.58
C SER A 19 4.60 -10.70 -18.18
N TYR A 20 3.85 -10.66 -17.07
CA TYR A 20 3.48 -9.43 -16.41
C TYR A 20 4.80 -8.70 -16.17
N CYS A 21 5.10 -7.73 -17.02
CA CYS A 21 6.31 -6.93 -16.88
C CYS A 21 6.04 -6.02 -15.69
N GLN A 22 6.26 -6.56 -14.50
CA GLN A 22 6.16 -5.85 -13.25
C GLN A 22 6.88 -4.52 -13.41
N GLN A 23 6.25 -3.42 -12.99
CA GLN A 23 6.85 -2.10 -13.11
C GLN A 23 7.96 -1.91 -12.07
N CYS A 24 9.08 -2.59 -12.31
CA CYS A 24 10.32 -2.48 -11.54
C CYS A 24 11.15 -1.27 -11.93
N GLU A 25 10.70 -0.54 -12.97
CA GLU A 25 11.10 0.84 -13.27
C GLU A 25 10.51 1.81 -12.22
N GLN A 26 10.91 1.63 -10.96
CA GLN A 26 10.59 2.57 -9.90
C GLN A 26 11.82 3.15 -9.20
N SER A 27 11.58 4.41 -8.83
CA SER A 27 12.36 5.52 -8.31
C SER A 27 13.45 5.17 -7.31
N LEU A 28 14.47 6.04 -7.31
CA LEU A 28 15.46 6.30 -6.25
C LEU A 28 15.42 5.32 -5.08
N ASP A 29 16.54 4.71 -4.74
CA ASP A 29 16.67 3.75 -3.64
C ASP A 29 15.95 4.12 -2.33
N VAL A 30 15.86 5.42 -2.01
CA VAL A 30 15.14 5.96 -0.84
C VAL A 30 13.61 5.76 -0.86
N ALA A 31 13.02 5.49 -2.02
CA ALA A 31 11.58 5.31 -2.22
C ALA A 31 11.18 3.82 -2.27
N ARG A 32 12.13 2.90 -2.10
CA ARG A 32 11.84 1.46 -2.11
C ARG A 32 11.25 1.02 -0.77
N PHE A 33 10.13 0.31 -0.84
CA PHE A 33 9.53 -0.37 0.30
C PHE A 33 9.84 -1.87 0.22
N ASP A 34 10.28 -2.44 1.34
CA ASP A 34 10.70 -3.84 1.43
C ASP A 34 9.52 -4.81 1.22
N CYS A 35 9.65 -5.72 0.26
CA CYS A 35 8.67 -6.78 -0.03
C CYS A 35 9.07 -8.15 0.56
N TYR A 36 10.23 -8.24 1.20
CA TYR A 36 10.68 -9.43 1.92
C TYR A 36 11.25 -9.03 3.29
N PRO A 37 10.40 -8.52 4.21
CA PRO A 37 10.85 -7.99 5.50
C PRO A 37 11.36 -9.08 6.46
N GLU A 38 11.03 -10.34 6.22
CA GLU A 38 11.55 -11.46 7.00
C GLU A 38 12.96 -11.90 6.55
N SER A 39 13.59 -12.78 7.33
CA SER A 39 14.93 -13.28 7.01
C SER A 39 14.93 -14.22 5.81
N GLY A 40 16.02 -14.20 5.02
CA GLY A 40 16.26 -15.19 3.97
C GLY A 40 15.75 -14.78 2.58
N SER A 41 15.73 -13.47 2.31
CA SER A 41 15.43 -12.90 1.00
C SER A 41 16.44 -13.37 -0.05
N THR A 42 15.94 -13.93 -1.15
CA THR A 42 16.72 -14.28 -2.35
C THR A 42 15.99 -13.74 -3.58
N GLN A 43 16.69 -13.65 -4.71
CA GLN A 43 16.09 -13.21 -5.97
C GLN A 43 14.85 -14.05 -6.32
N ASP A 44 14.98 -15.37 -6.31
CA ASP A 44 13.88 -16.27 -6.70
C ASP A 44 12.65 -16.09 -5.80
N LYS A 45 12.84 -16.09 -4.48
CA LYS A 45 11.74 -15.86 -3.52
C LYS A 45 11.11 -14.47 -3.66
N CYS A 46 11.88 -13.46 -4.04
CA CYS A 46 11.35 -12.13 -4.29
C CYS A 46 10.45 -12.11 -5.54
N LEU A 47 10.91 -12.75 -6.61
CA LEU A 47 10.17 -12.83 -7.87
C LEU A 47 8.91 -13.71 -7.71
N GLU A 48 8.95 -14.76 -6.89
CA GLU A 48 7.79 -15.57 -6.50
C GLU A 48 6.70 -14.74 -5.80
N ARG A 49 7.06 -13.63 -5.15
CA ARG A 49 6.10 -12.68 -4.53
C ARG A 49 5.54 -11.66 -5.51
N HIS A 50 5.91 -11.75 -6.78
CA HIS A 50 5.66 -10.69 -7.77
C HIS A 50 6.22 -9.35 -7.26
N CYS A 51 7.46 -9.38 -6.75
CA CYS A 51 8.22 -8.21 -6.33
C CYS A 51 9.49 -8.00 -7.16
N CYS A 52 10.11 -6.85 -7.02
CA CYS A 52 11.26 -6.45 -7.82
C CYS A 52 12.56 -6.78 -7.10
N TRP A 53 13.52 -7.35 -7.81
CA TRP A 53 14.84 -7.62 -7.28
C TRP A 53 15.91 -6.77 -7.98
N ARG A 54 16.56 -5.87 -7.23
CA ARG A 54 17.68 -5.07 -7.74
C ARG A 54 18.60 -4.63 -6.62
N ALA A 55 19.91 -4.71 -6.82
CA ALA A 55 20.86 -4.12 -5.88
C ALA A 55 20.60 -2.60 -5.70
N PRO A 56 20.83 -2.05 -4.50
CA PRO A 56 20.93 -0.60 -4.32
C PRO A 56 21.99 -0.02 -5.26
N MET A 57 21.72 1.14 -5.84
CA MET A 57 22.72 1.90 -6.57
C MET A 57 23.87 2.24 -5.60
N LYS A 58 25.10 1.87 -5.96
CA LYS A 58 26.28 2.22 -5.16
C LYS A 58 26.28 3.74 -5.00
N GLN A 59 26.21 4.23 -3.76
CA GLN A 59 26.49 5.64 -3.48
C GLN A 59 27.96 5.88 -3.86
N THR A 60 28.21 6.36 -5.08
CA THR A 60 29.52 6.86 -5.48
C THR A 60 29.74 8.18 -4.77
N ASN A 61 30.14 8.09 -3.50
CA ASN A 61 31.06 8.97 -2.78
C ASN A 61 31.01 8.61 -1.30
N SER A 62 32.07 7.91 -0.87
CA SER A 62 32.41 7.66 0.52
C SER A 62 32.39 8.93 1.38
N ALA A 63 32.14 8.71 2.67
CA ALA A 63 32.66 9.52 3.78
C ALA A 63 32.09 10.93 3.97
N THR A 64 30.91 11.01 4.55
CA THR A 64 30.75 11.76 5.80
C THR A 64 30.03 10.88 6.82
N LYS A 65 30.81 10.35 7.79
CA LYS A 65 30.25 9.86 9.06
C LYS A 65 29.73 11.07 9.83
N HIS A 66 28.61 11.63 9.40
CA HIS A 66 27.74 12.37 10.29
C HIS A 66 26.63 11.40 10.66
N SER A 67 26.73 10.93 11.90
CA SER A 67 25.77 10.07 12.59
C SER A 67 24.44 10.80 12.71
N ASN A 68 23.68 10.77 11.63
CA ASN A 68 22.26 11.07 11.61
C ASN A 68 21.65 9.68 11.45
N ALA A 69 20.78 9.24 12.37
CA ALA A 69 20.30 7.86 12.50
C ALA A 69 19.61 7.24 11.26
N PHE A 70 19.58 7.95 10.13
CA PHE A 70 19.07 7.54 8.83
C PHE A 70 20.13 6.94 7.88
N SER A 71 21.42 6.96 8.20
CA SER A 71 22.46 6.37 7.32
C SER A 71 22.59 4.84 7.41
N ASP A 72 21.86 4.18 8.31
CA ASP A 72 21.84 2.72 8.49
C ASP A 72 20.58 2.06 7.88
N VAL A 73 19.77 2.79 7.12
CA VAL A 73 18.60 2.19 6.44
C VAL A 73 19.10 1.32 5.29
N ASN A 74 19.11 0.02 5.51
CA ASN A 74 19.47 -0.97 4.49
C ASN A 74 18.42 -0.93 3.36
N VAL A 75 18.81 -0.38 2.21
CA VAL A 75 17.95 -0.32 1.03
C VAL A 75 17.63 -1.75 0.57
N PRO A 76 16.36 -2.13 0.44
CA PRO A 76 16.00 -3.51 0.15
C PRO A 76 16.36 -3.89 -1.29
N TYR A 77 16.92 -5.10 -1.43
CA TYR A 77 17.10 -5.74 -2.73
C TYR A 77 15.74 -6.15 -3.32
N CYS A 78 14.86 -6.68 -2.47
CA CYS A 78 13.50 -7.07 -2.82
C CYS A 78 12.50 -5.96 -2.43
N TYR A 79 11.84 -5.33 -3.41
CA TYR A 79 10.94 -4.21 -3.15
C TYR A 79 9.63 -4.31 -3.94
N TYR A 80 8.59 -3.65 -3.45
CA TYR A 80 7.31 -3.61 -4.15
C TYR A 80 7.41 -2.85 -5.48
N PRO A 81 6.86 -3.39 -6.59
CA PRO A 81 6.70 -2.65 -7.84
C PRO A 81 5.64 -1.55 -7.73
N LYS A 82 5.59 -0.62 -8.69
CA LYS A 82 4.58 0.45 -8.77
C LYS A 82 3.15 -0.06 -8.74
N ASP A 83 2.95 -1.15 -9.47
CA ASP A 83 1.69 -1.77 -9.77
C ASP A 83 1.39 -2.95 -8.85
N PHE A 84 2.09 -3.05 -7.71
CA PHE A 84 1.81 -4.11 -6.74
C PHE A 84 0.33 -4.05 -6.29
N PRO A 85 -0.38 -5.20 -6.22
CA PRO A 85 -1.79 -5.21 -5.88
C PRO A 85 -2.07 -4.57 -4.53
N THR A 86 -2.93 -3.56 -4.54
CA THR A 86 -3.32 -2.79 -3.37
C THR A 86 -4.82 -2.52 -3.37
N TYR A 87 -5.31 -1.91 -2.30
CA TYR A 87 -6.72 -1.57 -2.18
C TYR A 87 -7.08 -0.39 -3.10
N ILE A 88 -8.30 -0.43 -3.61
CA ILE A 88 -8.95 0.66 -4.33
C ILE A 88 -10.25 1.03 -3.63
N VAL A 89 -10.65 2.30 -3.74
CA VAL A 89 -11.94 2.75 -3.21
C VAL A 89 -13.07 2.20 -4.07
N GLN A 90 -14.06 1.60 -3.43
CA GLN A 90 -15.30 1.14 -4.04
C GLN A 90 -16.42 2.15 -3.84
N THR A 91 -16.58 2.62 -2.60
CA THR A 91 -17.60 3.63 -2.26
C THR A 91 -17.10 4.55 -1.17
N ILE A 92 -17.55 5.81 -1.21
CA ILE A 92 -17.37 6.79 -0.14
C ILE A 92 -18.77 7.25 0.30
N GLN A 93 -19.08 7.06 1.57
CA GLN A 93 -20.33 7.49 2.19
C GLN A 93 -20.04 8.54 3.25
N GLN A 94 -20.79 9.64 3.25
CA GLN A 94 -20.71 10.63 4.33
C GLN A 94 -21.45 10.08 5.55
N THR A 95 -20.90 10.30 6.74
CA THR A 95 -21.51 9.93 8.02
C THR A 95 -21.54 11.15 8.95
N ASP A 96 -22.30 11.07 10.02
CA ASP A 96 -22.36 12.16 11.00
C ASP A 96 -20.99 12.47 11.61
N PHE A 97 -20.13 11.47 11.76
CA PHE A 97 -18.78 11.57 12.33
C PHE A 97 -17.67 11.79 11.30
N GLY A 98 -17.98 11.76 9.99
CA GLY A 98 -16.99 11.92 8.93
C GLY A 98 -17.34 11.16 7.66
N GLN A 99 -16.54 10.14 7.33
CA GLN A 99 -16.72 9.33 6.13
C GLN A 99 -16.56 7.86 6.44
N ARG A 100 -17.32 7.02 5.74
CA ARG A 100 -17.16 5.57 5.68
C ARG A 100 -16.83 5.18 4.25
N ILE A 101 -15.74 4.45 4.07
CA ILE A 101 -15.19 4.09 2.77
C ILE A 101 -15.13 2.57 2.69
N ARG A 102 -15.69 1.99 1.63
CA ARG A 102 -15.40 0.59 1.30
C ARG A 102 -14.22 0.56 0.38
N ILE A 103 -13.22 -0.25 0.72
CA ILE A 103 -12.06 -0.49 -0.11
C ILE A 103 -11.96 -1.98 -0.43
N ASN A 104 -11.50 -2.30 -1.63
CA ASN A 104 -11.38 -3.67 -2.13
C ASN A 104 -10.01 -3.88 -2.76
N LYS A 105 -9.43 -5.07 -2.59
CA LYS A 105 -8.21 -5.50 -3.28
C LYS A 105 -8.60 -6.45 -4.42
N SER A 106 -8.10 -6.21 -5.63
CA SER A 106 -8.47 -6.99 -6.83
C SER A 106 -8.02 -8.46 -6.77
N GLU A 107 -6.94 -8.75 -6.05
CA GLU A 107 -6.33 -10.07 -5.97
C GLU A 107 -5.63 -10.28 -4.63
N THR A 108 -5.46 -11.54 -4.23
CA THR A 108 -4.63 -11.90 -3.08
C THR A 108 -3.15 -11.78 -3.43
N THR A 109 -2.35 -11.42 -2.43
CA THR A 109 -0.89 -11.32 -2.53
C THR A 109 -0.23 -12.55 -1.92
N TYR A 110 1.09 -12.51 -1.72
CA TYR A 110 1.81 -13.54 -0.98
C TYR A 110 1.45 -13.57 0.53
N MET A 111 0.73 -12.56 1.03
CA MET A 111 0.32 -12.49 2.43
C MET A 111 -0.74 -13.53 2.75
N PRO A 112 -0.57 -14.31 3.84
CA PRO A 112 -1.54 -15.32 4.22
C PRO A 112 -2.84 -14.66 4.70
N HIS A 113 -3.98 -15.17 4.23
CA HIS A 113 -5.32 -14.72 4.63
C HIS A 113 -5.59 -13.23 4.34
N ASP A 114 -5.22 -12.77 3.14
CA ASP A 114 -5.59 -11.44 2.65
C ASP A 114 -7.11 -11.20 2.79
N ILE A 115 -7.49 -10.08 3.39
CA ILE A 115 -8.89 -9.67 3.53
C ILE A 115 -9.23 -8.76 2.35
N ILE A 116 -9.99 -9.29 1.39
CA ILE A 116 -10.26 -8.62 0.12
C ILE A 116 -11.09 -7.35 0.29
N ASP A 117 -12.10 -7.38 1.16
CA ASP A 117 -12.98 -6.24 1.43
C ASP A 117 -12.76 -5.69 2.82
N LEU A 118 -12.44 -4.40 2.90
CA LEU A 118 -12.29 -3.69 4.16
C LEU A 118 -13.19 -2.45 4.19
N THR A 119 -13.53 -2.04 5.40
CA THR A 119 -14.19 -0.76 5.67
C THR A 119 -13.21 0.17 6.37
N VAL A 120 -13.19 1.43 5.92
CA VAL A 120 -12.43 2.50 6.53
C VAL A 120 -13.37 3.57 7.06
N ASP A 121 -13.34 3.82 8.36
CA ASP A 121 -14.01 4.95 8.97
C ASP A 121 -12.99 6.07 9.21
N LEU A 122 -13.25 7.24 8.62
CA LEU A 122 -12.54 8.50 8.85
C LEU A 122 -13.36 9.34 9.83
N ILE A 123 -12.83 9.53 11.03
CA ILE A 123 -13.58 10.07 12.18
C ILE A 123 -12.92 11.38 12.61
N TYR A 124 -13.67 12.48 12.51
CA TYR A 124 -13.23 13.83 12.84
C TYR A 124 -13.58 14.13 14.30
N GLU A 125 -12.79 13.60 15.22
CA GLU A 125 -13.12 13.59 16.65
C GLU A 125 -13.05 14.98 17.29
N THR A 126 -11.98 15.73 17.03
CA THR A 126 -11.78 17.10 17.52
C THR A 126 -11.03 17.93 16.49
N GLU A 127 -10.88 19.23 16.76
CA GLU A 127 -10.11 20.16 15.91
C GLU A 127 -8.69 19.66 15.60
N GLN A 128 -8.07 18.93 16.55
CA GLN A 128 -6.69 18.48 16.48
C GLN A 128 -6.53 16.94 16.51
N ARG A 129 -7.64 16.20 16.56
CA ARG A 129 -7.62 14.74 16.64
C ARG A 129 -8.48 14.14 15.54
N PHE A 130 -7.79 13.47 14.62
CA PHE A 130 -8.37 12.64 13.57
C PHE A 130 -8.15 11.17 13.91
N ARG A 131 -9.14 10.33 13.61
CA ARG A 131 -9.01 8.88 13.82
C ARG A 131 -9.38 8.13 12.55
N ILE A 132 -8.52 7.19 12.17
CA ILE A 132 -8.73 6.26 11.08
C ILE A 132 -8.99 4.89 11.70
N ARG A 133 -10.04 4.20 11.26
CA ARG A 133 -10.24 2.77 11.54
C ARG A 133 -10.29 2.02 10.23
N ILE A 134 -9.46 0.99 10.07
CA ILE A 134 -9.54 0.05 8.95
C ILE A 134 -9.89 -1.30 9.55
N TYR A 135 -10.98 -1.91 9.11
CA TYR A 135 -11.49 -3.13 9.72
C TYR A 135 -12.26 -4.00 8.74
N ASP A 136 -12.33 -5.29 9.05
CA ASP A 136 -13.22 -6.23 8.40
C ASP A 136 -14.63 -6.05 8.96
N SER A 137 -15.59 -5.73 8.10
CA SER A 137 -16.98 -5.49 8.49
C SER A 137 -17.84 -6.76 8.53
N ILE A 138 -17.32 -7.88 8.02
CA ILE A 138 -17.99 -9.19 8.01
C ILE A 138 -17.56 -9.99 9.24
N TYR A 139 -16.24 -10.07 9.48
CA TYR A 139 -15.68 -10.83 10.59
C TYR A 139 -15.01 -9.92 11.60
N GLN A 140 -15.61 -9.83 12.78
CA GLN A 140 -15.04 -9.04 13.88
C GLN A 140 -13.66 -9.58 14.25
N ARG A 141 -12.65 -8.70 14.19
CA ARG A 141 -11.29 -8.99 14.62
C ARG A 141 -11.07 -8.49 16.05
N TYR A 142 -9.98 -8.94 16.67
CA TYR A 142 -9.59 -8.48 17.99
C TYR A 142 -9.41 -6.95 18.00
N GLU A 143 -10.11 -6.27 18.90
CA GLU A 143 -9.88 -4.87 19.25
C GLU A 143 -9.35 -4.81 20.69
N VAL A 144 -8.32 -3.98 20.91
CA VAL A 144 -7.76 -3.79 22.26
C VAL A 144 -8.86 -3.26 23.18
N PRO A 145 -9.13 -3.90 24.34
CA PRO A 145 -10.20 -3.49 25.25
C PRO A 145 -9.78 -2.25 26.04
N PHE A 146 -9.88 -1.08 25.40
CA PHE A 146 -9.61 0.21 26.03
C PHE A 146 -10.74 1.20 25.71
N LYS A 147 -11.03 2.10 26.66
CA LYS A 147 -12.08 3.11 26.48
C LYS A 147 -11.62 4.15 25.47
N VAL A 148 -12.30 4.19 24.33
CA VAL A 148 -12.11 5.22 23.31
C VAL A 148 -13.29 6.20 23.33
N PRO A 149 -13.07 7.49 23.02
CA PRO A 149 -14.15 8.45 22.87
C PRO A 149 -15.18 7.99 21.82
N VAL A 150 -16.46 8.10 22.15
CA VAL A 150 -17.56 7.81 21.21
C VAL A 150 -17.94 9.11 20.53
N ILE A 151 -17.77 9.16 19.21
CA ILE A 151 -18.05 10.35 18.40
C ILE A 151 -19.35 10.14 17.65
N GLN A 152 -20.36 10.96 17.96
CA GLN A 152 -21.65 10.93 17.27
C GLN A 152 -21.70 11.92 16.11
N LYS A 153 -20.97 13.04 16.20
CA LYS A 153 -20.95 14.09 15.19
C LYS A 153 -19.53 14.63 15.02
N LYS A 154 -19.14 14.91 13.78
CA LYS A 154 -17.87 15.54 13.44
C LYS A 154 -17.79 16.96 13.98
N VAL A 155 -16.58 17.39 14.30
CA VAL A 155 -16.29 18.79 14.62
C VAL A 155 -16.54 19.70 13.40
N ASN A 156 -16.92 20.96 13.65
CA ASN A 156 -17.18 21.94 12.59
C ASN A 156 -15.91 22.46 11.91
N MET A 157 -14.81 22.53 12.66
CA MET A 157 -13.52 23.06 12.22
C MET A 157 -12.38 22.15 12.68
N THR A 158 -11.34 22.06 11.87
CA THR A 158 -10.15 21.25 12.09
C THR A 158 -8.91 22.02 11.72
N ASP A 159 -7.78 21.71 12.37
CA ASP A 159 -6.44 22.20 12.03
C ASP A 159 -5.79 21.43 10.87
N TYR A 160 -6.48 20.40 10.37
CA TYR A 160 -6.03 19.48 9.33
C TYR A 160 -7.07 19.31 8.22
N ASP A 161 -6.59 19.10 7.00
CA ASP A 161 -7.36 18.63 5.86
C ASP A 161 -7.07 17.15 5.61
N VAL A 162 -8.08 16.42 5.11
CA VAL A 162 -7.96 15.00 4.77
C VAL A 162 -8.39 14.82 3.33
N LYS A 163 -7.52 14.22 2.52
CA LYS A 163 -7.80 13.83 1.14
C LYS A 163 -7.65 12.32 1.00
N VAL A 164 -8.59 11.71 0.30
CA VAL A 164 -8.53 10.30 -0.09
C VAL A 164 -8.15 10.24 -1.56
N ASN A 165 -7.12 9.48 -1.91
CA ASN A 165 -6.91 9.05 -3.30
C ASN A 165 -7.54 7.67 -3.47
N GLU A 166 -8.21 7.46 -4.59
CA GLU A 166 -9.05 6.28 -4.79
C GLU A 166 -8.31 5.06 -5.37
N GLN A 167 -7.35 5.30 -6.25
CA GLN A 167 -6.59 4.25 -6.93
C GLN A 167 -5.13 4.70 -7.17
N PRO A 168 -4.15 4.13 -6.45
CA PRO A 168 -4.33 3.26 -5.29
C PRO A 168 -4.96 4.01 -4.09
N PHE A 169 -5.66 3.28 -3.22
CA PHE A 169 -6.21 3.85 -2.00
C PHE A 169 -5.09 4.43 -1.12
N SER A 170 -5.20 5.71 -0.78
CA SER A 170 -4.34 6.35 0.22
C SER A 170 -5.07 7.51 0.91
N ILE A 171 -4.63 7.82 2.14
CA ILE A 171 -5.14 8.93 2.93
C ILE A 171 -4.00 9.93 3.09
N LEU A 172 -4.21 11.16 2.65
CA LEU A 172 -3.29 12.28 2.87
C LEU A 172 -3.88 13.20 3.91
N ILE A 173 -3.10 13.49 4.96
CA ILE A 173 -3.46 14.44 6.01
C ILE A 173 -2.53 15.64 5.89
N THR A 174 -3.09 16.84 5.78
CA THR A 174 -2.33 18.07 5.59
C THR A 174 -2.63 19.03 6.71
N ARG A 175 -1.60 19.59 7.36
CA ARG A 175 -1.78 20.67 8.33
C ARG A 175 -2.23 21.93 7.61
N LYS A 176 -3.37 22.50 7.98
CA LYS A 176 -3.93 23.70 7.32
C LYS A 176 -3.05 24.93 7.43
N SER A 177 -2.49 25.17 8.62
CA SER A 177 -1.72 26.39 8.89
C SER A 177 -0.42 26.48 8.08
N THR A 178 0.17 25.35 7.70
CA THR A 178 1.47 25.32 6.99
C THR A 178 1.39 24.69 5.60
N GLY A 179 0.30 24.01 5.26
CA GLY A 179 0.17 23.24 4.01
C GLY A 179 1.05 21.98 3.95
N VAL A 180 1.65 21.56 5.06
CA VAL A 180 2.57 20.40 5.10
C VAL A 180 1.76 19.11 5.24
N THR A 181 2.01 18.13 4.37
CA THR A 181 1.50 16.76 4.51
C THR A 181 2.24 16.06 5.64
N LEU A 182 1.48 15.48 6.57
CA LEU A 182 1.94 14.83 7.79
C LEU A 182 2.23 13.34 7.59
#